data_AF-A0ABD0YEQ2-F1
#
_entry.id   AF-A0ABD0YEQ2-F1
#
_cell.length_a   1.000
_cell.length_b   1.000
_cell.length_c   1.000
_cell.angle_alpha   90.00
_cell.angle_beta   90.00
_cell.angle_gamma   90.00
#
_symmetry.space_group_name_H-M   'P 1'
#
loop_
_entity.id
_entity.type
_entity.pdbx_description
1 polymer ?
#
loop_
_entity_poly.entity_id
_entity_poly.type
_entity_poly.pdbx_seq_one_letter_code
_entity_poly.pdbx_strand_id
1 'polypeptide(L)'
;MDHKEEQNNEVEALESIYCGELEILTTEPYHSFVVPVKSDDYVEGECGICCRLRFEYTAKYPEEVPIICIEDVINLEESDEEELREHLQEQAKENVGMVMIFTLVSAGQEWINVKSDQYRRQEQENAERKKREEEEAEQKRFEGTCVTVETFLNWKRAFDLEMGQGVRHDKDDKVKKLTGRELFMQDKSLNESDLKFLEEGELFVG
;
A
#
# COMPACT_ATOMS: atom_id res chain seq x y z
N MET A 1 -30.38 -41.04 16.97
CA MET A 1 -29.00 -40.53 17.03
C MET A 1 -28.77 -40.11 18.46
N ASP A 2 -27.69 -40.53 19.09
CA ASP A 2 -27.32 -40.00 20.41
C ASP A 2 -26.52 -38.71 20.16
N HIS A 3 -27.24 -37.58 20.06
CA HIS A 3 -26.65 -36.27 19.74
C HIS A 3 -25.54 -35.92 20.72
N LYS A 4 -25.64 -36.40 21.97
CA LYS A 4 -24.68 -36.13 23.03
C LYS A 4 -23.37 -36.91 22.81
N GLU A 5 -23.45 -38.17 22.37
CA GLU A 5 -22.27 -38.95 21.98
C GLU A 5 -21.56 -38.33 20.77
N GLU A 6 -22.30 -37.90 19.74
CA GLU A 6 -21.72 -37.22 18.56
C GLU A 6 -21.04 -35.89 18.92
N GLN A 7 -21.68 -35.08 19.77
CA GLN A 7 -21.13 -33.83 20.29
C GLN A 7 -19.84 -34.06 21.08
N ASN A 8 -19.80 -35.06 21.96
CA ASN A 8 -18.60 -35.37 22.75
C ASN A 8 -17.45 -35.84 21.87
N ASN A 9 -17.72 -36.75 20.92
CA ASN A 9 -16.70 -37.23 19.97
C ASN A 9 -16.14 -36.08 19.13
N GLU A 10 -16.96 -35.11 18.70
CA GLU A 10 -16.49 -33.93 17.98
C GLU A 10 -15.58 -33.07 18.87
N VAL A 11 -15.98 -32.75 20.10
CA VAL A 11 -15.18 -31.93 21.02
C VAL A 11 -13.83 -32.59 21.32
N GLU A 12 -13.80 -33.91 21.58
CA GLU A 12 -12.55 -34.64 21.80
C GLU A 12 -11.64 -34.60 20.55
N ALA A 13 -12.21 -34.69 19.36
CA ALA A 13 -11.46 -34.56 18.11
C ALA A 13 -10.90 -33.13 17.94
N LEU A 14 -11.69 -32.10 18.24
CA LEU A 14 -11.27 -30.70 18.18
C LEU A 14 -10.16 -30.40 19.18
N GLU A 15 -10.25 -30.90 20.42
CA GLU A 15 -9.17 -30.78 21.41
C GLU A 15 -7.85 -31.38 20.91
N SER A 16 -7.92 -32.49 20.19
CA SER A 16 -6.75 -33.14 19.57
C SER A 16 -6.19 -32.34 18.39
N ILE A 17 -7.06 -31.77 17.54
CA ILE A 17 -6.65 -30.93 16.40
C ILE A 17 -5.97 -29.65 16.88
N TYR A 18 -6.59 -28.97 17.83
CA TYR A 18 -6.15 -27.65 18.30
C TYR A 18 -5.17 -27.73 19.48
N CYS A 19 -4.80 -28.92 19.96
CA CYS A 19 -3.71 -29.16 20.92
C CYS A 19 -3.60 -28.13 22.08
N GLY A 20 -4.73 -27.71 22.67
CA GLY A 20 -4.78 -26.73 23.76
C GLY A 20 -5.01 -25.26 23.36
N GLU A 21 -5.17 -24.95 22.07
CA GLU A 21 -5.68 -23.65 21.60
C GLU A 21 -7.21 -23.54 21.76
N LEU A 22 -7.93 -24.66 21.88
CA LEU A 22 -9.37 -24.68 22.12
C LEU A 22 -9.67 -24.46 23.61
N GLU A 23 -10.51 -23.47 23.91
CA GLU A 23 -10.91 -23.11 25.27
C GLU A 23 -12.36 -23.51 25.53
N ILE A 24 -12.57 -24.56 26.32
CA ILE A 24 -13.91 -25.00 26.72
C ILE A 24 -14.44 -24.11 27.85
N LEU A 25 -15.55 -23.40 27.59
CA LEU A 25 -16.20 -22.52 28.57
C LEU A 25 -17.20 -23.27 29.43
N THR A 26 -18.01 -24.13 28.83
CA THR A 26 -19.10 -24.84 29.51
C THR A 26 -19.35 -26.17 28.80
N THR A 27 -19.63 -27.22 29.56
CA THR A 27 -19.91 -28.57 29.03
C THR A 27 -21.36 -29.04 29.29
N GLU A 28 -22.06 -28.42 30.26
CA GLU A 28 -23.47 -28.71 30.56
C GLU A 28 -24.24 -27.39 30.79
N PRO A 29 -25.46 -27.21 30.24
CA PRO A 29 -26.31 -28.16 29.53
C PRO A 29 -25.96 -28.40 28.05
N TYR A 30 -25.21 -27.49 27.43
CA TYR A 30 -24.68 -27.62 26.06
C TYR A 30 -23.21 -27.21 26.05
N HIS A 31 -22.39 -27.81 25.18
CA HIS A 31 -20.99 -27.42 25.06
C HIS A 31 -20.89 -26.03 24.46
N SER A 32 -20.10 -25.18 25.12
CA SER A 32 -19.68 -23.89 24.62
C SER A 32 -18.17 -23.79 24.73
N PHE A 33 -17.52 -23.44 23.64
CA PHE A 33 -16.07 -23.35 23.55
C PHE A 33 -15.66 -22.27 22.56
N VAL A 34 -14.41 -21.86 22.65
CA VAL A 34 -13.82 -20.78 21.86
C VAL A 34 -12.58 -21.32 21.14
N VAL A 35 -12.46 -20.96 19.86
CA VAL A 35 -11.30 -21.29 19.04
C VAL A 35 -10.67 -19.99 18.52
N PRO A 36 -9.41 -19.70 18.84
CA PRO A 36 -8.71 -18.55 18.28
C PRO A 36 -8.38 -18.80 16.80
N VAL A 37 -8.64 -17.81 15.96
CA VAL A 37 -8.39 -17.84 14.52
C VAL A 37 -7.55 -16.62 14.16
N LYS A 38 -6.40 -16.86 13.53
CA LYS A 38 -5.40 -15.83 13.23
C LYS A 38 -4.97 -15.93 11.78
N SER A 39 -4.85 -14.83 11.07
CA SER A 39 -4.32 -14.88 9.70
C SER A 39 -2.89 -15.44 9.68
N ASP A 40 -2.46 -16.04 8.58
CA ASP A 40 -1.12 -16.63 8.42
C ASP A 40 0.01 -15.61 8.69
N ASP A 41 -0.22 -14.36 8.32
CA ASP A 41 0.70 -13.23 8.57
C ASP A 41 0.44 -12.53 9.91
N TYR A 42 -0.33 -13.12 10.82
CA TYR A 42 -0.60 -12.48 12.10
C TYR A 42 0.68 -12.34 12.91
N VAL A 43 1.05 -11.09 13.17
CA VAL A 43 2.15 -10.70 14.06
C VAL A 43 1.59 -9.75 15.09
N GLU A 44 1.67 -10.15 16.36
CA GLU A 44 1.13 -9.40 17.49
C GLU A 44 1.65 -7.95 17.49
N GLY A 45 0.72 -7.00 17.33
CA GLY A 45 1.02 -5.56 17.36
C GLY A 45 1.62 -4.97 16.07
N GLU A 46 1.82 -5.78 15.02
CA GLU A 46 2.32 -5.29 13.73
C GLU A 46 1.29 -5.44 12.61
N CYS A 47 0.82 -6.66 12.35
CA CYS A 47 0.02 -6.94 11.16
C CYS A 47 -0.85 -8.20 11.30
N GLY A 48 -1.74 -8.36 10.33
CA GLY A 48 -2.67 -9.47 10.28
C GLY A 48 -3.89 -9.31 11.18
N ILE A 49 -4.80 -10.25 11.04
CA ILE A 49 -6.13 -10.23 11.66
C ILE A 49 -6.20 -11.39 12.65
N CYS A 50 -6.80 -11.15 13.81
CA CYS A 50 -7.04 -12.18 14.81
C CYS A 50 -8.47 -12.01 15.35
N CYS A 51 -9.17 -13.12 15.55
CA CYS A 51 -10.44 -13.14 16.25
C CYS A 51 -10.62 -14.47 16.98
N ARG A 52 -11.60 -14.52 17.87
CA ARG A 52 -11.97 -15.73 18.61
C ARG A 52 -13.37 -16.13 18.21
N LEU A 53 -13.51 -17.34 17.66
CA LEU A 53 -14.80 -17.91 17.28
C LEU A 53 -15.35 -18.71 18.46
N ARG A 54 -16.42 -18.21 19.08
CA ARG A 54 -17.20 -18.92 20.08
C ARG A 54 -18.30 -19.72 19.39
N PHE A 55 -18.38 -21.00 19.74
CA PHE A 55 -19.46 -21.89 19.33
C PHE A 55 -20.23 -22.36 20.56
N GLU A 56 -21.55 -22.38 20.45
CA GLU A 56 -22.44 -22.99 21.44
C GLU A 56 -23.36 -23.99 20.75
N TYR A 57 -23.35 -25.23 21.23
CA TYR A 57 -24.21 -26.28 20.70
C TYR A 57 -25.68 -26.04 21.05
N THR A 58 -26.55 -26.35 20.10
CA THR A 58 -27.99 -26.39 20.32
C THR A 58 -28.42 -27.79 20.73
N ALA A 59 -29.65 -27.90 21.24
CA ALA A 59 -30.24 -29.18 21.63
C ALA A 59 -30.32 -30.22 20.49
N LYS A 60 -30.31 -29.73 19.24
CA LYS A 60 -30.47 -30.55 18.03
C LYS A 60 -29.20 -30.66 17.20
N TYR A 61 -28.14 -29.94 17.54
CA TYR A 61 -26.86 -30.05 16.84
C TYR A 61 -26.40 -31.52 16.79
N PRO A 62 -25.95 -32.04 15.62
CA PRO A 62 -25.65 -31.35 14.36
C PRO A 62 -26.81 -31.15 13.36
N GLU A 63 -28.05 -31.53 13.70
CA GLU A 63 -29.24 -31.30 12.84
C GLU A 63 -29.72 -29.82 12.82
N GLU A 64 -29.17 -28.99 13.69
CA GLU A 64 -29.41 -27.55 13.75
C GLU A 64 -28.07 -26.84 13.89
N VAL A 65 -27.97 -25.64 13.30
CA VAL A 65 -26.73 -24.87 13.34
C VAL A 65 -26.36 -24.48 14.78
N PRO A 66 -25.07 -24.48 15.15
CA PRO A 66 -24.63 -23.97 16.43
C PRO A 66 -24.80 -22.44 16.45
N ILE A 67 -24.83 -21.88 17.66
CA ILE A 67 -24.77 -20.44 17.83
C ILE A 67 -23.30 -20.03 17.66
N ILE A 68 -23.05 -19.14 16.70
CA ILE A 68 -21.71 -18.64 16.35
C ILE A 68 -21.60 -17.21 16.84
N CYS A 69 -20.60 -16.91 17.66
CA CYS A 69 -20.27 -15.57 18.10
C CYS A 69 -18.78 -15.28 17.82
N ILE A 70 -18.49 -14.07 17.38
CA ILE A 70 -17.12 -13.61 17.12
C ILE A 70 -16.75 -12.67 18.26
N GLU A 71 -15.60 -12.90 18.89
CA GLU A 71 -15.10 -12.15 20.03
C GLU A 71 -13.63 -11.77 19.83
N ASP A 72 -13.13 -10.82 20.65
CA ASP A 72 -11.73 -10.39 20.67
C ASP A 72 -11.16 -10.12 19.28
N VAL A 73 -11.90 -9.33 18.49
CA VAL A 73 -11.56 -9.00 17.11
C VAL A 73 -10.46 -7.94 17.06
N ILE A 74 -9.39 -8.22 16.33
CA ILE A 74 -8.21 -7.38 16.15
C ILE A 74 -7.97 -7.16 14.66
N ASN A 75 -7.81 -5.89 14.25
CA ASN A 75 -7.55 -5.48 12.87
C ASN A 75 -8.61 -5.91 11.84
N LEU A 76 -9.88 -5.99 12.26
CA LEU A 76 -11.03 -6.22 11.38
C LEU A 76 -12.06 -5.11 11.60
N GLU A 77 -12.62 -4.56 10.53
CA GLU A 77 -13.70 -3.58 10.66
C GLU A 77 -15.02 -4.26 11.06
N GLU A 78 -15.93 -3.51 11.67
CA GLU A 78 -17.25 -4.03 12.11
C GLU A 78 -18.06 -4.57 10.92
N SER A 79 -18.00 -3.92 9.76
CA SER A 79 -18.66 -4.40 8.53
C SER A 79 -18.12 -5.76 8.08
N ASP A 80 -16.80 -5.96 8.20
CA ASP A 80 -16.14 -7.20 7.84
C ASP A 80 -16.46 -8.31 8.86
N GLU A 81 -16.60 -7.99 10.15
CA GLU A 81 -17.10 -8.93 11.15
C GLU A 81 -18.50 -9.46 10.81
N GLU A 82 -19.41 -8.58 10.36
CA GLU A 82 -20.74 -8.99 9.93
C GLU A 82 -20.69 -9.90 8.70
N GLU A 83 -19.85 -9.58 7.70
CA GLU A 83 -19.65 -10.43 6.52
C GLU A 83 -19.10 -11.82 6.90
N LEU A 84 -18.13 -11.88 7.82
CA LEU A 84 -17.59 -13.15 8.33
C LEU A 84 -18.68 -13.97 9.03
N ARG A 85 -19.49 -13.32 9.87
CA ARG A 85 -20.60 -13.98 10.57
C ARG A 85 -21.62 -14.54 9.59
N GLU A 86 -21.99 -13.77 8.56
CA GLU A 86 -22.90 -14.23 7.51
C GLU A 86 -22.32 -15.42 6.74
N HIS A 87 -21.04 -15.33 6.34
CA HIS A 87 -20.34 -16.41 5.64
C HIS A 87 -20.33 -17.72 6.45
N LEU A 88 -20.00 -17.64 7.76
CA LEU A 88 -20.04 -18.79 8.65
C LEU A 88 -21.45 -19.35 8.84
N GLN A 89 -22.47 -18.50 8.89
CA GLN A 89 -23.87 -18.95 8.97
C GLN A 89 -24.34 -19.65 7.69
N GLU A 90 -23.90 -19.20 6.52
CA GLU A 90 -24.18 -19.89 5.25
C GLU A 90 -23.52 -21.25 5.22
N GLN A 91 -22.22 -21.32 5.56
CA GLN A 91 -21.50 -22.59 5.65
C GLN A 91 -22.13 -23.55 6.66
N ALA A 92 -22.62 -23.05 7.79
CA ALA A 92 -23.32 -23.87 8.78
C ALA A 92 -24.63 -24.45 8.22
N LYS A 93 -25.40 -23.68 7.45
CA LYS A 93 -26.66 -24.14 6.84
C LYS A 93 -26.43 -25.23 5.79
N GLU A 94 -25.34 -25.14 5.03
CA GLU A 94 -24.98 -26.13 4.01
C GLU A 94 -24.51 -27.46 4.62
N ASN A 95 -23.90 -27.41 5.80
CA ASN A 95 -23.32 -28.58 6.49
C ASN A 95 -24.23 -29.16 7.58
N VAL A 96 -25.49 -28.74 7.66
CA VAL A 96 -26.48 -29.31 8.60
C VAL A 96 -26.63 -30.82 8.37
N GLY A 97 -26.67 -31.58 9.46
CA GLY A 97 -26.81 -33.03 9.45
C GLY A 97 -25.49 -33.78 9.68
N MET A 98 -24.37 -33.07 9.84
CA MET A 98 -23.10 -33.62 10.30
C MET A 98 -22.34 -32.61 11.17
N VAL A 99 -21.40 -33.14 11.96
CA VAL A 99 -20.45 -32.33 12.73
C VAL A 99 -19.69 -31.37 11.80
N MET A 100 -19.68 -30.08 12.11
CA MET A 100 -19.24 -29.03 11.19
C MET A 100 -18.38 -27.94 11.82
N ILE A 101 -18.03 -28.04 13.11
CA ILE A 101 -17.24 -27.00 13.77
C ILE A 101 -15.87 -26.85 13.12
N PHE A 102 -15.19 -27.95 12.81
CA PHE A 102 -13.91 -27.91 12.11
C PHE A 102 -14.03 -27.21 10.74
N THR A 103 -15.11 -27.49 10.01
CA THR A 103 -15.39 -26.84 8.72
C THR A 103 -15.60 -25.34 8.91
N LEU A 104 -16.36 -24.93 9.93
CA LEU A 104 -16.60 -23.51 10.24
C LEU A 104 -15.33 -22.78 10.65
N VAL A 105 -14.50 -23.38 11.51
CA VAL A 105 -13.22 -22.78 11.89
C VAL A 105 -12.30 -22.67 10.68
N SER A 106 -12.23 -23.70 9.83
CA SER A 106 -11.42 -23.68 8.61
C SER A 106 -11.91 -22.61 7.62
N ALA A 107 -13.23 -22.47 7.45
CA ALA A 107 -13.82 -21.43 6.61
C ALA A 107 -13.54 -20.03 7.16
N GLY A 108 -13.67 -19.83 8.46
CA GLY A 108 -13.32 -18.55 9.11
C GLY A 108 -11.83 -18.23 8.95
N GLN A 109 -10.96 -19.23 9.09
CA GLN A 109 -9.53 -19.10 8.90
C GLN A 109 -9.15 -18.71 7.47
N GLU A 110 -9.77 -19.33 6.47
CA GLU A 110 -9.57 -18.97 5.05
C GLU A 110 -10.09 -17.56 4.76
N TRP A 111 -11.30 -17.23 5.24
CA TRP A 111 -11.91 -15.92 5.03
C TRP A 111 -11.05 -14.79 5.59
N ILE A 112 -10.54 -14.96 6.81
CA ILE A 112 -9.66 -13.98 7.47
C ILE A 112 -8.34 -13.83 6.71
N ASN A 113 -7.76 -14.92 6.18
CA ASN A 113 -6.58 -14.86 5.35
C ASN A 113 -6.82 -14.03 4.08
N VAL A 114 -7.95 -14.26 3.41
CA VAL A 114 -8.33 -13.51 2.20
C VAL A 114 -8.52 -12.02 2.51
N LYS A 115 -9.20 -11.67 3.61
CA LYS A 115 -9.39 -10.26 3.99
C LYS A 115 -8.08 -9.57 4.40
N SER A 116 -7.22 -10.27 5.14
CA SER A 116 -5.89 -9.76 5.51
C SER A 116 -5.06 -9.41 4.27
N ASP A 117 -5.09 -10.28 3.26
CA ASP A 117 -4.43 -10.02 1.97
C ASP A 117 -5.08 -8.86 1.18
N GLN A 118 -6.42 -8.73 1.22
CA GLN A 118 -7.11 -7.59 0.62
C GLN A 118 -6.73 -6.25 1.27
N TYR A 119 -6.68 -6.17 2.59
CA TYR A 119 -6.26 -4.94 3.28
C TYR A 119 -4.84 -4.54 2.88
N ARG A 120 -3.89 -5.49 2.86
CA ARG A 120 -2.52 -5.20 2.43
C ARG A 120 -2.45 -4.68 1.00
N ARG A 121 -3.19 -5.29 0.07
CA ARG A 121 -3.24 -4.81 -1.32
C ARG A 121 -3.80 -3.40 -1.39
N GLN A 122 -4.88 -3.11 -0.68
CA GLN A 122 -5.46 -1.75 -0.65
C GLN A 122 -4.49 -0.73 -0.05
N GLU A 123 -3.78 -1.07 1.02
CA GLU A 123 -2.76 -0.19 1.61
C GLU A 123 -1.61 0.08 0.64
N GLN A 124 -1.13 -0.96 -0.05
CA GLN A 124 -0.07 -0.84 -1.08
C GLN A 124 -0.53 0.05 -2.24
N GLU A 125 -1.71 -0.22 -2.80
CA GLU A 125 -2.27 0.56 -3.92
C GLU A 125 -2.49 2.04 -3.52
N ASN A 126 -2.99 2.29 -2.31
CA ASN A 126 -3.17 3.66 -1.81
C ASN A 126 -1.84 4.37 -1.58
N ALA A 127 -0.82 3.67 -1.06
CA ALA A 127 0.51 4.23 -0.89
C ALA A 127 1.17 4.56 -2.23
N GLU A 128 1.07 3.67 -3.22
CA GLU A 128 1.58 3.90 -4.58
C GLU A 128 0.87 5.06 -5.27
N ARG A 129 -0.46 5.12 -5.15
CA ARG A 129 -1.26 6.21 -5.71
C ARG A 129 -0.86 7.55 -5.10
N LYS A 130 -0.71 7.61 -3.77
CA LYS A 130 -0.27 8.83 -3.09
C LYS A 130 1.13 9.26 -3.53
N LYS A 131 2.07 8.33 -3.61
CA LYS A 131 3.43 8.60 -4.09
C LYS A 131 3.42 9.15 -5.52
N ARG A 132 2.61 8.58 -6.40
CA ARG A 132 2.46 9.06 -7.77
C ARG A 132 1.89 10.48 -7.82
N GLU A 133 0.89 10.79 -7.01
CA GLU A 133 0.33 12.14 -6.90
C GLU A 133 1.39 13.15 -6.40
N GLU A 134 2.25 12.74 -5.47
CA GLU A 134 3.39 13.55 -4.98
C GLU A 134 4.44 13.76 -6.07
N GLU A 135 4.83 12.71 -6.81
CA GLU A 135 5.77 12.80 -7.94
C GLU A 135 5.22 13.69 -9.07
N GLU A 136 3.93 13.60 -9.40
CA GLU A 136 3.28 14.47 -10.38
C GLU A 136 3.21 15.94 -9.90
N ALA A 137 2.99 16.17 -8.60
CA ALA A 137 3.02 17.51 -8.02
C ALA A 137 4.44 18.10 -7.99
N GLU A 138 5.45 17.27 -7.73
CA GLU A 138 6.86 17.66 -7.82
C GLU A 138 7.28 17.92 -9.26
N GLN A 139 6.89 17.09 -10.23
CA GLN A 139 7.13 17.34 -11.66
C GLN A 139 6.50 18.66 -12.11
N LYS A 140 5.24 18.95 -11.73
CA LYS A 140 4.60 20.24 -12.02
C LYS A 140 5.27 21.43 -11.33
N ARG A 141 5.90 21.21 -10.17
CA ARG A 141 6.74 22.23 -9.51
C ARG A 141 8.11 22.39 -10.17
N PHE A 142 8.65 21.31 -10.73
CA PHE A 142 9.95 21.28 -11.43
C PHE A 142 9.86 21.70 -12.90
N GLU A 143 8.68 21.65 -13.52
CA GLU A 143 8.35 22.35 -14.75
C GLU A 143 8.45 23.86 -14.48
N GLY A 144 9.68 24.38 -14.52
CA GLY A 144 9.94 25.80 -14.56
C GLY A 144 9.15 26.44 -15.70
N THR A 145 8.74 27.70 -15.51
CA THR A 145 8.01 28.46 -16.53
C THR A 145 8.82 28.45 -17.82
N CYS A 146 8.30 27.80 -18.87
CA CYS A 146 8.92 27.85 -20.19
C CYS A 146 9.02 29.34 -20.59
N VAL A 147 10.25 29.80 -20.83
CA VAL A 147 10.48 31.17 -21.28
C VAL A 147 10.00 31.23 -22.74
N THR A 148 8.73 31.55 -22.93
CA THR A 148 8.20 31.86 -24.26
C THR A 148 8.81 33.18 -24.74
N VAL A 149 8.81 33.42 -26.05
CA VAL A 149 9.33 34.68 -26.63
C VAL A 149 8.67 35.90 -25.98
N GLU A 150 7.40 35.81 -25.61
CA GLU A 150 6.66 36.88 -24.96
C GLU A 150 7.11 37.09 -23.49
N THR A 151 7.32 36.01 -22.73
CA THR A 151 7.88 36.07 -21.36
C THR A 151 9.31 36.62 -21.38
N PHE A 152 10.12 36.23 -22.36
CA PHE A 152 11.47 36.75 -22.57
C PHE A 152 11.45 38.24 -22.90
N LEU A 153 10.56 38.70 -23.79
CA LEU A 153 10.46 40.12 -24.16
C LEU A 153 9.99 40.99 -22.98
N ASN A 154 9.08 40.49 -22.14
CA ASN A 154 8.66 41.21 -20.95
C ASN A 154 9.76 41.26 -19.90
N TRP A 155 10.47 40.16 -19.66
CA TRP A 155 11.64 40.14 -18.78
C TRP A 155 12.75 41.04 -19.32
N LYS A 156 13.05 40.98 -20.61
CA LYS A 156 14.02 41.85 -21.29
C LYS A 156 13.63 43.31 -21.18
N ARG A 157 12.35 43.66 -21.35
CA ARG A 157 11.86 45.03 -21.18
C ARG A 157 12.03 45.51 -19.73
N ALA A 158 11.74 44.66 -18.73
CA ALA A 158 11.97 45.00 -17.33
C ALA A 158 13.47 45.14 -17.01
N PHE A 159 14.32 44.26 -17.55
CA PHE A 159 15.77 44.32 -17.42
C PHE A 159 16.36 45.56 -18.10
N ASP A 160 15.95 45.90 -19.32
CA ASP A 160 16.35 47.11 -20.04
C ASP A 160 15.85 48.38 -19.31
N LEU A 161 14.72 48.32 -18.62
CA LEU A 161 14.23 49.42 -17.78
C LEU A 161 15.06 49.59 -16.51
N GLU A 162 15.45 48.49 -15.86
CA GLU A 162 16.29 48.48 -14.65
C GLU A 162 17.75 48.88 -14.95
N MET A 163 18.34 48.34 -16.03
CA MET A 163 19.65 48.78 -16.56
C MET A 163 19.61 50.20 -17.13
N GLY A 164 18.50 50.60 -17.75
CA GLY A 164 18.29 51.93 -18.30
C GLY A 164 18.18 53.03 -17.25
N GLN A 165 17.81 52.68 -16.01
CA GLN A 165 17.88 53.58 -14.86
C GLN A 165 19.32 53.74 -14.31
N GLY A 166 20.24 52.83 -14.65
CA GLY A 166 21.66 52.93 -14.32
C GLY A 166 22.50 53.77 -15.27
N VAL A 167 21.97 54.18 -16.43
CA VAL A 167 22.72 54.94 -17.46
C VAL A 167 22.09 56.29 -17.75
N ARG A 168 21.87 57.09 -16.70
CA ARG A 168 21.61 58.54 -16.83
C ARG A 168 22.35 59.38 -15.78
N HIS A 169 23.65 59.16 -15.63
CA HIS A 169 24.72 60.11 -15.29
C HIS A 169 25.99 59.24 -15.26
N ASP A 170 27.05 59.44 -16.01
CA ASP A 170 27.78 60.67 -16.25
C ASP A 170 28.77 60.42 -17.39
N LYS A 171 29.09 61.44 -18.17
CA LYS A 171 30.19 61.37 -19.13
C LYS A 171 31.48 61.53 -18.33
N ASP A 172 32.21 60.44 -18.06
CA ASP A 172 33.64 60.54 -17.83
C ASP A 172 34.38 59.21 -18.02
N ASP A 173 35.63 59.35 -18.45
CA ASP A 173 36.59 58.37 -18.92
C ASP A 173 36.84 57.21 -17.94
N LYS A 174 36.75 55.94 -18.40
CA LYS A 174 37.61 54.80 -18.00
C LYS A 174 37.20 53.47 -18.63
N VAL A 175 38.09 52.94 -19.46
CA VAL A 175 38.37 51.51 -19.73
C VAL A 175 37.17 50.55 -19.61
N LYS A 176 36.43 50.39 -20.70
CA LYS A 176 35.44 49.31 -20.86
C LYS A 176 36.16 47.96 -20.89
N LYS A 177 36.16 47.25 -19.76
CA LYS A 177 36.51 45.83 -19.71
C LYS A 177 35.43 45.05 -20.45
N LEU A 178 35.82 44.31 -21.48
CA LEU A 178 34.94 43.45 -22.28
C LEU A 178 34.20 42.44 -21.39
N THR A 179 32.93 42.19 -21.70
CA THR A 179 32.13 41.19 -20.97
C THR A 179 32.60 39.77 -21.31
N GLY A 180 32.39 38.79 -20.41
CA GLY A 180 32.86 37.41 -20.61
C GLY A 180 32.37 36.75 -21.91
N ARG A 181 31.22 37.18 -22.44
CA ARG A 181 30.68 36.74 -23.73
C ARG A 181 31.44 37.34 -24.93
N GLU A 182 31.94 38.57 -24.81
CA GLU A 182 32.74 39.23 -25.86
C GLU A 182 34.16 38.67 -25.91
N LEU A 183 34.76 38.34 -24.75
CA LEU A 183 36.02 37.61 -24.67
C LEU A 183 35.93 36.24 -25.36
N PHE A 184 34.82 35.53 -25.18
CA PHE A 184 34.59 34.22 -25.78
C PHE A 184 34.39 34.27 -27.31
N MET A 185 33.84 35.36 -27.86
CA MET A 185 33.69 35.52 -29.32
C MET A 185 34.94 36.06 -30.01
N GLN A 186 35.82 36.77 -29.29
CA GLN A 186 37.12 37.21 -29.81
C GLN A 186 38.18 36.11 -29.77
N ASP A 187 38.00 35.12 -28.90
CA ASP A 187 38.85 33.94 -28.87
C ASP A 187 38.56 33.04 -30.08
N LYS A 188 39.30 33.28 -31.17
CA LYS A 188 39.29 32.42 -32.36
C LYS A 188 40.23 31.22 -32.21
N SER A 189 40.85 31.01 -31.05
CA SER A 189 41.79 29.92 -30.81
C SER A 189 41.11 28.54 -30.90
N LEU A 190 39.82 28.46 -30.59
CA LEU A 190 39.03 27.24 -30.76
C LEU A 190 38.80 26.86 -32.24
N ASN A 191 38.58 27.84 -33.12
CA ASN A 191 38.37 27.57 -34.55
C ASN A 191 39.67 27.16 -35.26
N GLU A 192 40.83 27.69 -34.85
CA GLU A 192 42.14 27.27 -35.40
C GLU A 192 42.56 25.88 -34.91
N SER A 193 42.21 25.48 -33.68
CA SER A 193 42.50 24.12 -33.19
C SER A 193 41.65 23.05 -33.86
N ASP A 194 40.37 23.31 -34.13
CA ASP A 194 39.48 22.36 -34.81
C ASP A 194 39.88 22.13 -36.29
N LEU A 195 40.31 23.19 -36.99
CA LEU A 195 40.81 23.06 -38.37
C LEU A 195 42.11 22.24 -38.46
N LYS A 196 43.01 22.40 -37.47
CA LYS A 196 44.27 21.65 -37.42
C LYS A 196 44.07 20.17 -37.08
N PHE A 197 43.06 19.87 -36.27
CA PHE A 197 42.67 18.49 -35.93
C PHE A 197 42.02 17.74 -37.11
N LEU A 198 41.31 18.45 -38.00
CA LEU A 198 40.73 17.88 -39.21
C LEU A 198 41.77 17.63 -40.32
N GLU A 199 42.81 18.45 -40.43
CA GLU A 199 43.88 18.29 -41.43
C GLU A 199 44.86 17.14 -41.11
N GLU A 200 45.09 16.84 -39.82
CA GLU A 200 45.86 15.65 -39.39
C GLU A 200 45.05 14.34 -39.44
N GLY A 201 43.72 14.40 -39.53
CA GLY A 201 42.83 13.24 -39.60
C GLY A 201 42.60 12.66 -41.01
N GLU A 202 42.88 13.41 -42.08
CA GLU A 202 42.76 12.96 -43.48
C GLU A 202 44.06 12.42 -44.08
N LEU A 203 45.15 12.32 -43.32
CA LEU A 203 46.45 11.81 -43.79
C LEU A 203 46.74 10.34 -43.40
N PHE A 204 45.75 9.59 -42.94
CA PHE A 204 45.86 8.14 -42.68
C PHE A 204 44.69 7.33 -43.25
N VAL A 205 44.36 7.55 -44.52
CA VAL A 205 43.77 6.49 -45.36
C VAL A 205 44.51 6.48 -46.70
N GLY A 206 45.49 5.60 -46.79
CA GLY A 206 46.30 5.33 -47.98
C GLY A 206 47.29 4.22 -47.72
#